data_AF-A0A962Z8G0-F1
#
_entry.id   AF-A0A962Z8G0-F1
#
_cell.length_a   1.000
_cell.length_b   1.000
_cell.length_c   1.000
_cell.angle_alpha   90.00
_cell.angle_beta   90.00
_cell.angle_gamma   90.00
#
_symmetry.space_group_name_H-M   'P 1'
#
loop_
_entity.id
_entity.type
_entity.pdbx_description
1 polymer ?
#
loop_
_entity_poly.entity_id
_entity_poly.type
_entity_poly.pdbx_seq_one_letter_code
_entity_poly.pdbx_strand_id
1 'polypeptide(L)' 'RQCLPEWPQNGFAIHRLPDEQGPGIILLLTVEHAHVAEVVSACGRLGVSAEKLASNAATHMLGYLRKDVFAGP' A
#
# COMPACT_ATOMS: atom_id res chain seq x y z
N ARG A 1 32.07 6.27 2.65
CA ARG A 1 30.84 6.86 2.05
C ARG A 1 31.12 6.95 0.56
N GLN A 2 30.63 6.01 -0.25
CA GLN A 2 30.86 6.03 -1.70
C GLN A 2 30.08 7.23 -2.28
N CYS A 3 30.77 8.14 -2.96
CA CYS A 3 30.15 9.26 -3.65
C CYS A 3 29.32 8.72 -4.82
N LEU A 4 28.00 8.87 -4.73
CA LEU A 4 27.09 8.70 -5.87
C LEU A 4 27.18 9.98 -6.71
N PRO A 5 27.90 9.98 -7.86
CA PRO A 5 28.35 11.21 -8.52
C PRO A 5 27.23 12.08 -9.08
N GLU A 6 26.07 11.47 -9.35
CA GLU A 6 24.92 12.14 -9.98
C GLU A 6 23.86 12.60 -8.97
N TRP A 7 24.07 12.36 -7.68
CA TRP A 7 23.11 12.84 -6.69
C TRP A 7 23.31 14.33 -6.41
N PRO A 8 22.21 15.11 -6.38
CA PRO A 8 22.29 16.51 -6.03
C PRO A 8 22.79 16.65 -4.59
N GLN A 9 23.48 17.75 -4.28
CA GLN A 9 24.11 17.95 -2.96
C GLN A 9 23.10 17.90 -1.79
N ASN A 10 21.83 18.20 -2.05
CA ASN A 10 20.72 18.09 -1.10
C ASN A 10 20.00 16.72 -1.12
N GLY A 11 20.42 15.76 -1.96
CA GLY A 11 19.83 14.42 -2.04
C GLY A 11 20.09 13.56 -0.79
N PHE A 12 21.05 13.95 0.05
CA PHE A 12 21.35 13.33 1.35
C PHE A 12 20.92 14.21 2.54
N ALA A 13 19.78 14.89 2.44
CA ALA A 13 19.24 15.68 3.55
C ALA A 13 18.19 14.89 4.34
N ILE A 14 18.22 15.02 5.67
CA ILE A 14 17.16 14.53 6.55
C ILE A 14 16.09 15.62 6.60
N HIS A 15 14.88 15.30 6.14
CA HIS A 15 13.72 16.20 6.22
C HIS A 15 12.71 15.65 7.22
N ARG A 16 12.23 16.52 8.11
CA ARG A 16 11.07 16.21 8.96
C ARG A 16 9.83 16.21 8.07
N LEU A 17 9.13 15.10 7.99
CA LEU A 17 7.82 15.05 7.34
C LEU A 17 6.81 15.86 8.17
N PRO A 18 5.76 16.43 7.54
CA PRO A 18 4.62 16.98 8.26
C PRO A 18 4.12 15.98 9.32
N ASP A 19 3.63 16.47 10.47
CA ASP A 19 3.17 15.58 11.54
C ASP A 19 1.97 14.69 11.11
N GLU A 20 1.26 15.08 10.05
CA GLU A 20 0.20 14.31 9.38
C GLU A 20 0.74 13.16 8.50
N GLN A 21 2.04 13.16 8.19
CA GLN A 21 2.72 12.17 7.35
C GLN A 21 3.63 11.29 8.20
N GLY A 22 2.99 10.39 8.95
CA GLY A 22 3.69 9.33 9.67
C GLY A 22 4.27 8.26 8.72
N PRO A 23 5.20 7.40 9.18
CA PRO A 23 5.65 6.25 8.42
C PRO A 23 4.50 5.25 8.26
N GLY A 24 3.82 5.31 7.12
CA GLY A 24 2.67 4.48 6.80
C GLY A 24 2.85 3.85 5.43
N ILE A 25 2.60 2.54 5.35
CA ILE A 25 2.45 1.83 4.08
C ILE A 25 0.99 1.49 3.94
N ILE A 26 0.42 1.76 2.77
CA ILE A 26 -0.89 1.24 2.37
C ILE A 26 -0.71 0.40 1.11
N LEU A 27 -1.28 -0.81 1.12
CA LEU A 27 -1.42 -1.66 -0.05
C LEU A 27 -2.85 -1.54 -0.55
N LEU A 28 -3.00 -1.26 -1.85
CA LEU A 28 -4.29 -1.26 -2.54
C LEU A 28 -4.33 -2.41 -3.53
N LEU A 29 -5.39 -3.22 -3.48
CA LEU A 29 -5.73 -4.18 -4.51
C LEU A 29 -6.98 -3.68 -5.23
N THR A 30 -6.90 -3.57 -6.54
CA THR A 30 -8.01 -3.10 -7.37
C THR A 30 -8.45 -4.21 -8.31
N VAL A 31 -9.76 -4.43 -8.40
CA VAL A 31 -10.37 -5.25 -9.44
C VAL A 31 -11.25 -4.35 -10.29
N GLU A 32 -10.97 -4.34 -11.58
CA GLU A 32 -11.71 -3.55 -12.57
C GLU A 32 -12.73 -4.43 -13.29
N HIS A 33 -13.98 -4.01 -13.27
CA HIS A 33 -15.07 -4.57 -14.06
C HIS A 33 -15.59 -3.54 -15.06
N ALA A 34 -16.46 -3.98 -15.98
CA ALA A 34 -17.00 -3.10 -17.02
C ALA A 34 -17.72 -1.85 -16.48
N HIS A 35 -18.30 -1.92 -15.27
CA HIS A 35 -19.14 -0.86 -14.71
C HIS A 35 -18.76 -0.46 -13.28
N VAL A 36 -17.80 -1.14 -12.65
CA VAL A 36 -17.40 -0.89 -11.26
C VAL A 36 -15.92 -1.24 -11.05
N ALA A 37 -15.28 -0.55 -10.12
CA ALA A 37 -13.97 -0.93 -9.60
C ALA A 37 -14.08 -1.13 -8.09
N GLU A 38 -13.71 -2.32 -7.62
CA GLU A 38 -13.61 -2.60 -6.19
C GLU A 38 -12.18 -2.38 -5.72
N VAL A 39 -12.01 -1.71 -4.58
CA VAL A 39 -10.70 -1.43 -4.00
C VAL A 39 -10.63 -1.96 -2.57
N VAL A 40 -9.70 -2.89 -2.34
CA VAL A 40 -9.34 -3.36 -1.00
C VAL A 40 -8.09 -2.64 -0.53
N SER A 41 -8.17 -1.98 0.62
CA SER A 41 -7.04 -1.34 1.28
C SER A 41 -6.54 -2.14 2.48
N ALA A 42 -5.23 -2.27 2.62
CA ALA A 42 -4.59 -2.80 3.82
C ALA A 42 -3.45 -1.89 4.29
N CYS A 43 -3.46 -1.52 5.57
CA CYS A 43 -2.45 -0.67 6.16
C CYS A 43 -1.36 -1.50 6.86
N GLY A 44 -0.10 -1.23 6.53
CA GLY A 44 1.06 -1.74 7.24
C GLY A 44 1.08 -1.26 8.70
N ARG A 45 1.63 -2.10 9.59
CA ARG A 45 1.79 -1.79 11.01
C ARG A 45 3.16 -2.25 11.48
N LEU A 46 3.69 -1.63 12.54
CA LEU A 46 4.94 -2.06 13.17
C LEU A 46 4.85 -3.54 13.57
N GLY A 47 5.88 -4.31 13.22
CA GLY A 47 5.94 -5.75 13.48
C GLY A 47 5.11 -6.63 12.52
N VAL A 48 4.39 -6.06 11.55
CA VAL A 48 3.71 -6.82 10.50
C VAL A 48 4.59 -6.90 9.26
N SER A 49 4.88 -8.12 8.79
CA SER A 49 5.64 -8.30 7.56
C SER A 49 4.83 -7.90 6.32
N ALA A 50 5.53 -7.56 5.23
CA ALA A 50 4.89 -7.20 3.96
C ALA A 50 4.05 -8.36 3.40
N GLU A 51 4.50 -9.61 3.55
CA GLU A 51 3.80 -10.81 3.12
C GLU A 51 2.50 -11.00 3.91
N LYS A 52 2.53 -10.76 5.23
CA LYS A 52 1.32 -10.87 6.06
C LYS A 52 0.31 -9.77 5.70
N LEU A 53 0.79 -8.56 5.44
CA LEU A 53 -0.04 -7.46 4.92
C LEU A 53 -0.72 -7.85 3.60
N ALA A 54 0.05 -8.34 2.64
CA ALA A 54 -0.43 -8.76 1.33
C ALA A 54 -1.42 -9.93 1.43
N SER A 55 -1.12 -10.94 2.23
CA SER A 55 -1.98 -12.10 2.44
C SER A 55 -3.35 -11.70 3.02
N ASN A 56 -3.38 -10.75 3.96
CA ASN A 56 -4.62 -10.23 4.52
C ASN A 56 -5.45 -9.50 3.44
N ALA A 57 -4.83 -8.61 2.66
CA ALA A 57 -5.50 -7.90 1.56
C ALA A 57 -6.06 -8.88 0.51
N ALA A 58 -5.27 -9.88 0.12
CA ALA A 58 -5.70 -10.90 -0.85
C ALA A 58 -6.89 -11.72 -0.33
N THR A 59 -6.91 -12.05 0.97
CA THR A 59 -8.01 -12.79 1.59
C THR A 59 -9.33 -12.02 1.49
N HIS A 60 -9.30 -10.71 1.71
CA HIS A 60 -10.48 -9.85 1.56
C HIS A 60 -10.92 -9.75 0.11
N MET A 61 -9.98 -9.54 -0.81
CA MET A 61 -10.30 -9.47 -2.24
C MET A 61 -10.89 -10.78 -2.78
N LEU A 62 -10.37 -11.92 -2.32
CA LEU A 62 -10.94 -13.24 -2.65
C LEU A 62 -12.35 -13.42 -2.07
N GLY A 63 -12.66 -12.78 -0.92
CA GLY A 63 -14.01 -12.74 -0.37
C GLY A 63 -14.99 -12.08 -1.33
N TYR A 64 -14.63 -10.90 -1.83
CA TYR A 64 -15.38 -10.17 -2.85
C TYR A 64 -15.53 -11.00 -4.14
N LEU A 65 -14.42 -11.46 -4.72
CA LEU A 65 -14.41 -12.19 -6.01
C LEU A 65 -15.21 -13.50 -6.01
N ARG A 66 -15.50 -14.07 -4.84
CA ARG A 66 -16.31 -15.29 -4.71
C ARG A 66 -17.81 -15.04 -4.66
N LYS A 67 -18.22 -13.78 -4.54
CA LYS A 67 -19.62 -13.39 -4.44
C LYS A 67 -20.06 -12.71 -5.72
N ASP A 68 -21.29 -12.97 -6.13
CA ASP A 68 -21.94 -12.24 -7.21
C ASP A 68 -22.62 -11.00 -6.63
N VAL A 69 -21.81 -10.04 -6.18
CA VAL A 69 -22.26 -8.80 -5.56
C VAL A 69 -21.55 -7.61 -6.19
N PHE A 70 -22.27 -6.50 -6.27
CA PHE A 70 -21.75 -5.26 -6.86
C PHE A 70 -20.55 -4.68 -6.07
N ALA A 71 -20.60 -4.71 -4.73
CA ALA A 71 -19.57 -4.16 -3.85
C ALA A 71 -19.47 -4.94 -2.53
N GLY A 72 -18.30 -4.91 -1.88
CA GLY A 72 -18.15 -5.24 -0.46
C GLY A 72 -17.54 -6.60 -0.11
N PRO A 73 -17.40 -6.88 1.20
CA PRO A 73 -16.77 -8.09 1.74
C PRO A 73 -17.62 -9.34 1.57
#